data_AF-A0A660HN77-F1
#
_entry.id   AF-A0A660HN77-F1
#
_cell.length_a   1.000
_cell.length_b   1.000
_cell.length_c   1.000
_cell.angle_alpha   90.00
_cell.angle_beta   90.00
_cell.angle_gamma   90.00
#
_symmetry.space_group_name_H-M   'P 1'
#
loop_
_entity.id
_entity.type
_entity.pdbx_description
1 polymer ?
#
loop_
_entity_poly.entity_id
_entity_poly.type
_entity_poly.pdbx_seq_one_letter_code
_entity_poly.pdbx_strand_id
1 'polypeptide(L)'
;MQKIMKIKRIPKKLFLFISFLFILLTITTGSYHYFTHKSIEEIKPVNVLCEQENKDLTSLEIKMKTLQEELNKENLTPETKNNLEQIMKKQQEKQTNLKNFITFQTYMNHLETDIQECEKELKENEVKKETSLAKKHQLAEKKLTKEKEFLALKEKQKLFTEKDELQNDILKDLKEKLKKPNLTPADKTPLETKQTEIEKRIIEINQEINNLITKMQLKNKIEALTEDIEMEKDEALKQLFIKHKEICQQQLETLN
;
A
#
# COMPACT_ATOMS: atom_id res chain seq x y z
N MET A 1 -30.44 -37.17 56.17
CA MET A 1 -30.01 -38.25 55.24
C MET A 1 -29.55 -37.58 53.93
N GLN A 2 -28.25 -37.30 53.77
CA GLN A 2 -27.70 -36.68 52.55
C GLN A 2 -27.37 -37.77 51.52
N LYS A 3 -28.00 -37.73 50.34
CA LYS A 3 -27.65 -38.59 49.20
C LYS A 3 -26.41 -38.02 48.51
N ILE A 4 -25.26 -38.62 48.76
CA ILE A 4 -24.04 -38.37 47.99
C ILE A 4 -24.24 -38.98 46.60
N MET A 5 -24.29 -38.13 45.56
CA MET A 5 -24.27 -38.59 44.16
C MET A 5 -22.88 -39.17 43.85
N LYS A 6 -22.83 -40.48 43.54
CA LYS A 6 -21.63 -41.13 43.01
C LYS A 6 -21.37 -40.61 41.60
N ILE A 7 -20.31 -39.81 41.42
CA ILE A 7 -19.79 -39.41 40.11
C ILE A 7 -19.38 -40.69 39.37
N LYS A 8 -20.10 -41.02 38.30
CA LYS A 8 -19.76 -42.13 37.40
C LYS A 8 -18.41 -41.80 36.75
N ARG A 9 -17.41 -42.67 36.96
CA ARG A 9 -16.08 -42.56 36.35
C ARG A 9 -16.23 -42.48 34.83
N ILE A 10 -15.81 -41.36 34.25
CA ILE A 10 -15.71 -41.19 32.80
C ILE A 10 -14.70 -42.22 32.28
N PRO A 11 -15.01 -43.00 31.24
CA PRO A 11 -14.08 -43.98 30.70
C PRO A 11 -12.82 -43.27 30.18
N LYS A 12 -11.63 -43.76 30.57
CA LYS A 12 -10.32 -43.13 30.26
C LYS A 12 -10.14 -42.76 28.79
N LYS A 13 -10.71 -43.54 27.87
CA LYS A 13 -10.68 -43.27 26.42
C LYS A 13 -11.47 -42.02 26.02
N LEU A 14 -12.60 -41.75 26.67
CA LEU A 14 -13.41 -40.55 26.42
C LEU A 14 -12.74 -39.31 27.02
N PHE A 15 -12.10 -39.43 28.19
CA PHE A 15 -11.31 -38.35 28.78
C PHE A 15 -10.10 -37.99 27.90
N LEU A 16 -9.38 -38.99 27.37
CA LEU A 16 -8.28 -38.78 26.42
C LEU A 16 -8.76 -38.12 25.12
N PHE A 17 -9.91 -38.53 24.60
CA PHE A 17 -10.49 -37.93 23.39
C PHE A 17 -10.89 -36.47 23.61
N ILE A 18 -11.58 -36.16 24.72
CA ILE A 18 -11.98 -34.80 25.06
C ILE A 18 -10.75 -33.92 25.34
N SER A 19 -9.72 -34.45 26.01
CA SER A 19 -8.47 -33.73 26.25
C SER A 19 -7.72 -33.46 24.95
N PHE A 20 -7.71 -34.40 24.01
CA PHE A 20 -7.12 -34.19 22.68
C PHE A 20 -7.90 -33.14 21.88
N LEU A 21 -9.23 -33.16 21.95
CA LEU A 21 -10.07 -32.15 21.30
C LEU A 21 -9.83 -30.75 21.87
N PHE A 22 -9.66 -30.63 23.20
CA PHE A 22 -9.31 -29.37 23.86
C PHE A 22 -7.92 -28.88 23.47
N ILE A 23 -6.93 -29.77 23.40
CA ILE A 23 -5.58 -29.42 22.94
C ILE A 23 -5.63 -28.94 21.48
N LEU A 24 -6.37 -29.63 20.60
CA LEU A 24 -6.54 -29.20 19.21
C LEU A 24 -7.20 -27.83 19.12
N LEU A 25 -8.24 -27.57 19.91
CA LEU A 25 -8.92 -26.28 19.99
C LEU A 25 -8.01 -25.17 20.50
N THR A 26 -7.17 -25.42 21.51
CA THR A 26 -6.18 -24.44 22.01
C THR A 26 -5.04 -24.20 21.03
N ILE A 27 -4.65 -25.19 20.23
CA ILE A 27 -3.66 -25.00 19.18
C ILE A 27 -4.27 -24.20 18.04
N THR A 28 -5.50 -24.47 17.60
CA THR A 28 -6.11 -23.70 16.50
C THR A 28 -6.47 -22.27 16.92
N THR A 29 -7.01 -22.07 18.13
CA THR A 29 -7.32 -20.71 18.63
C THR A 29 -6.07 -19.96 19.08
N GLY A 30 -5.11 -20.62 19.73
CA GLY A 30 -3.83 -20.04 20.12
C GLY A 30 -2.95 -19.72 18.91
N SER A 31 -2.94 -20.55 17.87
CA SER A 31 -2.25 -20.26 16.61
C SER A 31 -2.96 -19.15 15.83
N TYR A 32 -4.29 -19.11 15.82
CA TYR A 32 -5.03 -17.99 15.22
C TYR A 32 -4.72 -16.67 15.93
N HIS A 33 -4.73 -16.66 17.26
CA HIS A 33 -4.40 -15.48 18.07
C HIS A 33 -2.91 -15.08 17.98
N TYR A 34 -2.01 -16.05 17.80
CA TYR A 34 -0.57 -15.81 17.66
C TYR A 34 -0.21 -15.36 16.23
N PHE A 35 -0.87 -15.87 15.19
CA PHE A 35 -0.72 -15.38 13.81
C PHE A 35 -1.37 -14.01 13.60
N THR A 36 -2.43 -13.65 14.33
CA THR A 36 -3.01 -12.31 14.24
C THR A 36 -2.26 -11.27 15.05
N HIS A 37 -1.56 -11.64 16.14
CA HIS A 37 -0.85 -10.67 16.99
C HIS A 37 0.68 -10.62 16.82
N LYS A 38 1.35 -11.63 16.23
CA LYS A 38 2.81 -11.65 16.13
C LYS A 38 3.34 -11.26 14.75
N SER A 39 3.17 -9.99 14.43
CA SER A 39 4.17 -9.09 13.81
C SER A 39 3.43 -7.85 13.30
N ILE A 40 2.79 -7.14 14.21
CA ILE A 40 2.61 -5.70 14.03
C ILE A 40 3.83 -5.13 14.76
N GLU A 41 4.95 -4.95 14.06
CA GLU A 41 5.76 -3.75 14.34
C GLU A 41 4.75 -2.62 14.51
N GLU A 42 4.80 -1.82 15.58
CA GLU A 42 3.86 -0.71 15.79
C GLU A 42 3.69 0.05 14.47
N ILE A 43 2.63 -0.28 13.73
CA ILE A 43 2.26 0.41 12.51
C ILE A 43 1.78 1.72 13.08
N LYS A 44 2.64 2.74 13.01
CA LYS A 44 2.23 4.11 13.30
C LYS A 44 0.91 4.33 12.56
N PRO A 45 -0.11 4.89 13.21
CA PRO A 45 -1.39 5.11 12.58
C PRO A 45 -1.17 5.82 11.25
N VAL A 46 -1.73 5.29 10.16
CA VAL A 46 -1.40 5.70 8.79
C VAL A 46 -1.62 7.20 8.57
N ASN A 47 -2.55 7.81 9.31
CA ASN A 47 -2.77 9.27 9.32
C ASN A 47 -1.55 10.09 9.78
N VAL A 48 -0.74 9.60 10.72
CA VAL A 48 0.45 10.32 11.21
C VAL A 48 1.62 10.21 10.23
N LEU A 49 1.74 9.08 9.51
CA LEU A 49 2.72 8.91 8.43
C LEU A 49 2.44 9.87 7.26
N CYS A 50 1.17 9.97 6.86
CA CYS A 50 0.77 10.82 5.74
C CYS A 50 1.02 12.32 6.01
N GLU A 51 0.81 12.82 7.23
CA GLU A 51 1.10 14.22 7.57
C GLU A 51 2.60 14.57 7.51
N GLN A 52 3.46 13.68 7.98
CA GLN A 52 4.91 13.91 7.94
C GLN A 52 5.44 13.86 6.51
N GLU A 53 4.96 12.92 5.71
CA GLU A 53 5.35 12.79 4.31
C GLU A 53 4.87 13.96 3.46
N ASN A 54 3.69 14.52 3.74
CA ASN A 54 3.22 15.73 3.09
C ASN A 54 4.09 16.96 3.42
N LYS A 55 4.60 17.06 4.65
CA LYS A 55 5.57 18.11 5.03
C LYS A 55 6.90 17.92 4.30
N ASP A 56 7.39 16.68 4.22
CA ASP A 56 8.61 16.36 3.49
C ASP A 56 8.47 16.66 1.98
N LEU A 57 7.30 16.41 1.40
CA LEU A 57 7.00 16.74 0.01
C LEU A 57 7.03 18.25 -0.24
N THR A 58 6.42 19.02 0.64
CA THR A 58 6.41 20.49 0.57
C THR A 58 7.84 21.05 0.67
N SER A 59 8.65 20.52 1.59
CA SER A 59 10.07 20.91 1.71
C SER A 59 10.86 20.61 0.43
N LEU A 60 10.59 19.47 -0.20
CA LEU A 60 11.24 19.04 -1.43
C LEU A 60 10.87 19.93 -2.62
N GLU A 61 9.60 20.32 -2.72
CA GLU A 61 9.10 21.23 -3.75
C GLU A 61 9.76 22.61 -3.67
N ILE A 62 9.93 23.14 -2.44
CA ILE A 62 10.67 24.39 -2.21
C ILE A 62 12.12 24.24 -2.68
N LYS A 63 12.81 23.16 -2.29
CA LYS A 63 14.21 22.91 -2.69
C LYS A 63 14.37 22.79 -4.20
N MET A 64 13.42 22.14 -4.87
CA MET A 64 13.42 22.04 -6.33
C MET A 64 13.22 23.39 -7.00
N LYS A 65 12.32 24.22 -6.48
CA LYS A 65 12.13 25.58 -6.98
C LYS A 65 13.41 26.41 -6.86
N THR A 66 14.09 26.34 -5.71
CA THR A 66 15.39 27.01 -5.52
C THR A 66 16.46 26.49 -6.48
N LEU A 67 16.55 25.16 -6.67
CA LEU A 67 17.49 24.57 -7.64
C LEU A 67 17.20 25.04 -9.08
N GLN A 68 15.93 25.15 -9.47
CA GLN A 68 15.54 25.65 -10.78
C GLN A 68 15.94 27.12 -10.96
N GLU A 69 15.76 27.94 -9.93
CA GLU A 69 16.20 29.34 -9.92
C GLU A 69 17.74 29.45 -10.03
N GLU A 70 18.48 28.55 -9.37
CA GLU A 70 19.94 28.47 -9.49
C GLU A 70 20.39 28.07 -10.88
N LEU A 71 19.73 27.10 -11.51
CA LEU A 71 20.03 26.61 -12.86
C LEU A 71 19.82 27.66 -13.95
N ASN A 72 18.94 28.64 -13.69
CA ASN A 72 18.62 29.74 -14.60
C ASN A 72 19.59 30.94 -14.48
N LYS A 73 20.59 30.88 -13.58
CA LYS A 73 21.59 31.96 -13.45
C LYS A 73 22.53 32.00 -14.67
N GLU A 74 22.72 33.18 -15.23
CA GLU A 74 23.47 33.39 -16.49
C GLU A 74 24.97 33.04 -16.41
N ASN A 75 25.58 32.98 -15.22
CA ASN A 75 27.03 32.81 -15.04
C ASN A 75 27.45 31.43 -14.50
N LEU A 76 26.71 30.37 -14.80
CA LEU A 76 27.09 29.01 -14.41
C LEU A 76 28.19 28.45 -15.33
N THR A 77 29.26 27.91 -14.74
CA THR A 77 30.21 27.10 -15.51
C THR A 77 29.52 25.82 -16.02
N PRO A 78 29.96 25.24 -17.16
CA PRO A 78 29.39 23.99 -17.68
C PRO A 78 29.39 22.86 -16.65
N GLU A 79 30.44 22.77 -15.84
CA GLU A 79 30.57 21.77 -14.77
C GLU A 79 29.54 22.01 -13.65
N THR A 80 29.39 23.25 -13.19
CA THR A 80 28.39 23.60 -12.16
C THR A 80 26.98 23.33 -12.67
N LYS A 81 26.71 23.67 -13.94
CA LYS A 81 25.42 23.41 -14.59
C LYS A 81 25.10 21.91 -14.62
N ASN A 82 26.06 21.08 -15.07
CA ASN A 82 25.90 19.63 -15.09
C ASN A 82 25.66 19.05 -13.68
N ASN A 83 26.40 19.54 -12.67
CA ASN A 83 26.20 19.12 -11.29
C ASN A 83 24.81 19.50 -10.76
N LEU A 84 24.33 20.72 -11.03
CA LEU A 84 22.98 21.16 -10.64
C LEU A 84 21.89 20.36 -11.35
N GLU A 85 22.05 20.05 -12.65
CA GLU A 85 21.13 19.20 -13.41
C GLU A 85 21.04 17.78 -12.81
N GLN A 86 22.18 17.20 -12.40
CA GLN A 86 22.21 15.89 -11.74
C GLN A 86 21.54 15.91 -10.36
N ILE A 87 21.75 16.99 -9.58
CA ILE A 87 21.07 17.17 -8.29
C ILE A 87 19.56 17.30 -8.52
N MET A 88 19.13 18.11 -9.48
CA MET A 88 17.72 18.31 -9.80
C MET A 88 17.04 17.01 -10.21
N LYS A 89 17.69 16.19 -11.06
CA LYS A 89 17.18 14.86 -11.43
C LYS A 89 16.97 13.96 -10.22
N LYS A 90 17.94 13.90 -9.29
CA LYS A 90 17.80 13.11 -8.06
C LYS A 90 16.67 13.61 -7.16
N GLN A 91 16.47 14.93 -7.06
CA GLN A 91 15.37 15.49 -6.28
C GLN A 91 14.01 15.23 -6.92
N GLN A 92 13.91 15.30 -8.25
CA GLN A 92 12.71 14.92 -9.00
C GLN A 92 12.34 13.45 -8.77
N GLU A 93 13.31 12.54 -8.85
CA GLU A 93 13.09 11.12 -8.55
C GLU A 93 12.59 10.92 -7.11
N LYS A 94 13.17 11.63 -6.14
CA LYS A 94 12.72 11.61 -4.74
C LYS A 94 11.29 12.14 -4.60
N GLN A 95 10.93 13.19 -5.34
CA GLN A 95 9.59 13.79 -5.31
C GLN A 95 8.54 12.82 -5.83
N THR A 96 8.80 12.22 -7.00
CA THR A 96 7.90 11.22 -7.59
C THR A 96 7.70 10.03 -6.66
N ASN A 97 8.78 9.54 -6.04
CA ASN A 97 8.70 8.43 -5.10
C ASN A 97 7.81 8.76 -3.90
N LEU A 98 7.99 9.94 -3.32
CA LEU A 98 7.21 10.39 -2.18
C LEU A 98 5.74 10.63 -2.54
N LYS A 99 5.46 11.24 -3.71
CA LYS A 99 4.10 11.41 -4.23
C LYS A 99 3.39 10.07 -4.44
N ASN A 100 4.09 9.09 -5.01
CA ASN A 100 3.56 7.74 -5.21
C ASN A 100 3.24 7.08 -3.86
N PHE A 101 4.14 7.20 -2.89
CA PHE A 101 3.92 6.65 -1.55
C PHE A 101 2.71 7.30 -0.85
N ILE A 102 2.62 8.63 -0.85
CA ILE A 102 1.47 9.36 -0.27
C ILE A 102 0.17 8.96 -0.96
N THR A 103 0.17 8.83 -2.29
CA THR A 103 -1.01 8.40 -3.06
C THR A 103 -1.44 7.00 -2.65
N PHE A 104 -0.49 6.07 -2.51
CA PHE A 104 -0.74 4.71 -2.04
C PHE A 104 -1.34 4.68 -0.64
N GLN A 105 -0.74 5.40 0.32
CA GLN A 105 -1.23 5.45 1.70
C GLN A 105 -2.62 6.08 1.80
N THR A 106 -2.86 7.16 1.06
CA THR A 106 -4.16 7.83 1.02
C THR A 106 -5.25 6.89 0.50
N TYR A 107 -4.95 6.13 -0.55
CA TYR A 107 -5.87 5.13 -1.09
C TYR A 107 -6.17 4.01 -0.08
N MET A 108 -5.14 3.51 0.60
CA MET A 108 -5.28 2.50 1.65
C MET A 108 -6.17 3.00 2.80
N ASN A 109 -6.00 4.25 3.23
CA ASN A 109 -6.83 4.87 4.28
C ASN A 109 -8.28 5.01 3.85
N HIS A 110 -8.52 5.35 2.59
CA HIS A 110 -9.88 5.46 2.06
C HIS A 110 -10.57 4.10 2.09
N LEU A 111 -9.90 3.04 1.60
CA LEU A 111 -10.42 1.68 1.69
C LEU A 111 -10.72 1.24 3.12
N GLU A 112 -9.81 1.53 4.06
CA GLU A 112 -10.02 1.19 5.48
C GLU A 112 -11.23 1.92 6.06
N THR A 113 -11.37 3.21 5.77
CA THR A 113 -12.52 4.02 6.19
C THR A 113 -13.82 3.44 5.65
N ASP A 114 -13.86 3.14 4.35
CA ASP A 114 -15.05 2.58 3.71
C ASP A 114 -15.44 1.21 4.26
N ILE A 115 -14.45 0.37 4.57
CA ILE A 115 -14.68 -0.93 5.22
C ILE A 115 -15.32 -0.70 6.59
N GLN A 116 -14.79 0.22 7.39
CA GLN A 116 -15.33 0.55 8.72
C GLN A 116 -16.75 1.14 8.65
N GLU A 117 -17.03 1.98 7.65
CA GLU A 117 -18.37 2.51 7.40
C GLU A 117 -19.36 1.39 7.04
N CYS A 118 -18.98 0.49 6.12
CA CYS A 118 -19.79 -0.67 5.79
C CYS A 118 -20.07 -1.55 7.02
N GLU A 119 -19.08 -1.77 7.89
CA GLU A 119 -19.27 -2.52 9.14
C GLU A 119 -20.24 -1.84 10.09
N LYS A 120 -20.13 -0.52 10.23
CA LYS A 120 -21.01 0.27 11.09
C LYS A 120 -22.45 0.18 10.59
N GLU A 121 -22.67 0.37 9.29
CA GLU A 121 -24.00 0.27 8.68
C GLU A 121 -24.59 -1.13 8.80
N LEU A 122 -23.79 -2.18 8.63
CA LEU A 122 -24.24 -3.57 8.84
C LEU A 122 -24.70 -3.79 10.28
N LYS A 123 -23.91 -3.35 11.27
CA LYS A 123 -24.27 -3.43 12.70
C LYS A 123 -25.52 -2.62 13.02
N GLU A 124 -25.66 -1.41 12.48
CA GLU A 124 -26.86 -0.59 12.67
C GLU A 124 -28.12 -1.24 12.08
N ASN A 125 -28.03 -1.87 10.91
CA ASN A 125 -29.12 -2.62 10.29
C ASN A 125 -29.52 -3.88 11.08
N GLU A 126 -28.60 -4.47 11.85
CA GLU A 126 -28.92 -5.55 12.77
C GLU A 126 -29.69 -5.03 13.99
N VAL A 127 -29.27 -3.89 14.56
CA VAL A 127 -29.89 -3.28 15.75
C VAL A 127 -31.27 -2.68 15.45
N LYS A 128 -31.41 -1.97 14.32
CA LYS A 128 -32.66 -1.29 13.92
C LYS A 128 -33.72 -2.26 13.38
N LYS A 129 -33.41 -3.55 13.20
CA LYS A 129 -34.26 -4.56 12.54
C LYS A 129 -34.79 -4.09 11.17
N GLU A 130 -34.03 -3.26 10.44
CA GLU A 130 -34.41 -2.87 9.08
C GLU A 130 -34.26 -4.08 8.14
N THR A 131 -35.40 -4.57 7.67
CA THR A 131 -35.60 -5.81 6.93
C THR A 131 -35.43 -5.63 5.42
N SER A 132 -34.25 -5.21 4.97
CA SER A 132 -33.88 -5.44 3.56
C SER A 132 -32.67 -6.34 3.49
N LEU A 133 -32.94 -7.64 3.32
CA LEU A 133 -31.92 -8.64 3.05
C LEU A 133 -31.05 -8.23 1.84
N ALA A 134 -31.66 -7.58 0.84
CA ALA A 134 -30.97 -7.05 -0.33
C ALA A 134 -29.93 -5.97 0.04
N LYS A 135 -30.29 -4.99 0.90
CA LYS A 135 -29.34 -3.97 1.37
C LYS A 135 -28.18 -4.60 2.18
N LYS A 136 -28.48 -5.57 3.05
CA LYS A 136 -27.46 -6.30 3.81
C LYS A 136 -26.49 -7.05 2.90
N HIS A 137 -27.00 -7.74 1.88
CA HIS A 137 -26.16 -8.41 0.89
C HIS A 137 -25.28 -7.43 0.11
N GLN A 138 -25.86 -6.32 -0.37
CA GLN A 138 -25.10 -5.30 -1.10
C GLN A 138 -23.97 -4.70 -0.26
N LEU A 139 -24.23 -4.39 1.02
CA LEU A 139 -23.21 -3.87 1.94
C LEU A 139 -22.13 -4.91 2.25
N ALA A 140 -22.50 -6.17 2.47
CA ALA A 140 -21.54 -7.24 2.72
C ALA A 140 -20.65 -7.51 1.49
N GLU A 141 -21.21 -7.47 0.29
CA GLU A 141 -20.47 -7.63 -0.96
C GLU A 141 -19.53 -6.45 -1.21
N LYS A 142 -19.99 -5.21 -0.98
CA LYS A 142 -19.15 -4.00 -1.04
C LYS A 142 -17.98 -4.12 -0.06
N LYS A 143 -18.25 -4.51 1.19
CA LYS A 143 -17.23 -4.72 2.22
C LYS A 143 -16.19 -5.75 1.80
N LEU A 144 -16.63 -6.95 1.40
CA LEU A 144 -15.74 -8.05 1.01
C LEU A 144 -14.86 -7.67 -0.18
N THR A 145 -15.40 -6.91 -1.14
CA THR A 145 -14.65 -6.42 -2.30
C THR A 145 -13.53 -5.47 -1.86
N LYS A 146 -13.83 -4.51 -0.97
CA LYS A 146 -12.85 -3.56 -0.43
C LYS A 146 -11.80 -4.25 0.45
N GLU A 147 -12.17 -5.24 1.28
CA GLU A 147 -11.23 -6.02 2.09
C GLU A 147 -10.24 -6.82 1.22
N LYS A 148 -10.72 -7.47 0.15
CA LYS A 148 -9.85 -8.20 -0.78
C LYS A 148 -8.85 -7.27 -1.45
N GLU A 149 -9.31 -6.11 -1.88
CA GLU A 149 -8.43 -5.10 -2.47
C GLU A 149 -7.40 -4.60 -1.46
N PHE A 150 -7.83 -4.22 -0.26
CA PHE A 150 -6.94 -3.75 0.81
C PHE A 150 -5.82 -4.76 1.12
N LEU A 151 -6.16 -6.06 1.23
CA LEU A 151 -5.19 -7.12 1.47
C LEU A 151 -4.20 -7.27 0.31
N ALA A 152 -4.70 -7.27 -0.93
CA ALA A 152 -3.84 -7.35 -2.12
C ALA A 152 -2.87 -6.16 -2.20
N LEU A 153 -3.32 -4.95 -1.84
CA LEU A 153 -2.48 -3.76 -1.81
C LEU A 153 -1.45 -3.80 -0.68
N LYS A 154 -1.82 -4.31 0.50
CA LYS A 154 -0.89 -4.50 1.61
C LYS A 154 0.28 -5.41 1.23
N GLU A 155 0.03 -6.46 0.44
CA GLU A 155 1.10 -7.29 -0.11
C GLU A 155 2.00 -6.57 -1.10
N LYS A 156 1.47 -5.56 -1.81
CA LYS A 156 2.23 -4.71 -2.75
C LYS A 156 3.00 -3.59 -2.05
N GLN A 157 2.69 -3.25 -0.80
CA GLN A 157 3.45 -2.27 -0.02
C GLN A 157 4.94 -2.64 0.09
N LYS A 158 5.27 -3.95 0.09
CA LYS A 158 6.65 -4.45 0.11
C LYS A 158 7.51 -3.94 -1.05
N LEU A 159 6.91 -3.55 -2.18
CA LEU A 159 7.63 -3.00 -3.33
C LEU A 159 8.32 -1.67 -2.97
N PHE A 160 7.70 -0.85 -2.12
CA PHE A 160 8.30 0.41 -1.67
C PHE A 160 9.51 0.15 -0.76
N THR A 161 9.39 -0.82 0.15
CA THR A 161 10.49 -1.22 1.05
C THR A 161 11.64 -1.88 0.28
N GLU A 162 11.34 -2.84 -0.62
CA GLU A 162 12.33 -3.51 -1.46
C GLU A 162 13.12 -2.49 -2.30
N LYS A 163 12.43 -1.51 -2.89
CA LYS A 163 13.08 -0.45 -3.66
C LYS A 163 14.01 0.40 -2.79
N ASP A 164 13.57 0.79 -1.59
CA ASP A 164 14.37 1.62 -0.69
C ASP A 164 15.66 0.89 -0.27
N GLU A 165 15.54 -0.38 0.13
CA GLU A 165 16.68 -1.25 0.48
C GLU A 165 17.65 -1.42 -0.71
N LEU A 166 17.13 -1.70 -1.90
CA LEU A 166 17.96 -1.84 -3.11
C LEU A 166 18.69 -0.54 -3.43
N GLN A 167 18.01 0.61 -3.34
CA GLN A 167 18.55 1.90 -3.78
C GLN A 167 19.48 2.53 -2.76
N ASN A 168 19.13 2.53 -1.48
CA ASN A 168 19.82 3.28 -0.43
C ASN A 168 20.86 2.46 0.32
N ASP A 169 20.71 1.14 0.37
CA ASP A 169 21.64 0.26 1.07
C ASP A 169 22.51 -0.51 0.08
N ILE A 170 21.89 -1.38 -0.73
CA ILE A 170 22.64 -2.36 -1.54
C ILE A 170 23.39 -1.67 -2.69
N LEU A 171 22.70 -0.83 -3.47
CA LEU A 171 23.32 -0.12 -4.60
C LEU A 171 24.36 0.90 -4.13
N LYS A 172 24.12 1.55 -2.99
CA LYS A 172 25.05 2.49 -2.38
C LYS A 172 26.34 1.77 -1.93
N ASP A 173 26.21 0.66 -1.21
CA ASP A 173 27.35 -0.17 -0.79
C ASP A 173 28.14 -0.72 -1.98
N LEU A 174 27.45 -1.19 -3.04
CA LEU A 174 28.10 -1.63 -4.26
C LEU A 174 28.92 -0.52 -4.95
N LYS A 175 28.36 0.69 -5.03
CA LYS A 175 29.07 1.85 -5.58
C LYS A 175 30.31 2.21 -4.77
N GLU A 176 30.24 2.13 -3.43
CA GLU A 176 31.42 2.35 -2.58
C GLU A 176 32.46 1.23 -2.72
N LYS A 177 32.03 -0.03 -2.85
CA LYS A 177 32.92 -1.15 -3.13
C LYS A 177 33.67 -0.96 -4.46
N LEU A 178 32.97 -0.56 -5.52
CA LEU A 178 33.55 -0.34 -6.85
C LEU A 178 34.55 0.82 -6.93
N LYS A 179 34.48 1.79 -6.01
CA LYS A 179 35.46 2.89 -5.90
C LYS A 179 36.80 2.47 -5.29
N LYS A 180 36.92 1.25 -4.75
CA LYS A 180 38.16 0.80 -4.10
C LYS A 180 39.31 0.75 -5.13
N PRO A 181 40.45 1.41 -4.87
CA PRO A 181 41.50 1.59 -5.87
C PRO A 181 42.21 0.29 -6.29
N ASN A 182 42.16 -0.75 -5.43
CA ASN A 182 42.91 -1.99 -5.62
C ASN A 182 42.09 -3.14 -6.22
N LEU A 183 40.91 -2.87 -6.80
CA LEU A 183 40.10 -3.90 -7.44
C LEU A 183 40.68 -4.34 -8.78
N THR A 184 40.92 -5.65 -8.95
CA THR A 184 41.30 -6.21 -10.23
C THR A 184 40.10 -6.31 -11.17
N PRO A 185 40.29 -6.46 -12.50
CA PRO A 185 39.18 -6.70 -13.42
C PRO A 185 38.29 -7.89 -13.01
N ALA A 186 38.91 -8.97 -12.50
CA ALA A 186 38.19 -10.15 -12.01
C ALA A 186 37.30 -9.85 -10.79
N ASP A 187 37.67 -8.87 -9.96
CA ASP A 187 36.85 -8.42 -8.83
C ASP A 187 35.74 -7.44 -9.26
N LYS A 188 35.99 -6.64 -10.32
CA LYS A 188 35.05 -5.62 -10.82
C LYS A 188 33.88 -6.23 -11.57
N THR A 189 34.12 -7.18 -12.48
CA THR A 189 33.07 -7.79 -13.31
C THR A 189 31.86 -8.33 -12.52
N PRO A 190 32.02 -9.11 -11.43
CA PRO A 190 30.87 -9.58 -10.66
C PRO A 190 30.15 -8.44 -9.91
N LEU A 191 30.86 -7.41 -9.45
CA LEU A 191 30.26 -6.25 -8.79
C LEU A 191 29.46 -5.39 -9.77
N GLU A 192 29.97 -5.16 -10.98
CA GLU A 192 29.29 -4.44 -12.06
C GLU A 192 28.06 -5.20 -12.57
N THR A 193 28.15 -6.53 -12.67
CA THR A 193 27.02 -7.40 -13.03
C THR A 193 25.91 -7.27 -11.99
N LYS A 194 26.24 -7.39 -10.71
CA LYS A 194 25.28 -7.24 -9.62
C LYS A 194 24.68 -5.83 -9.56
N GLN A 195 25.48 -4.79 -9.80
CA GLN A 195 24.98 -3.43 -9.91
C GLN A 195 23.93 -3.32 -11.02
N THR A 196 24.22 -3.86 -12.20
CA THR A 196 23.31 -3.84 -13.35
C THR A 196 22.00 -4.58 -13.06
N GLU A 197 22.08 -5.74 -12.40
CA GLU A 197 20.90 -6.51 -11.99
C GLU A 197 20.01 -5.73 -11.01
N ILE A 198 20.61 -5.07 -10.02
CA ILE A 198 19.87 -4.25 -9.04
C ILE A 198 19.26 -3.03 -9.71
N GLU A 199 19.98 -2.33 -10.57
CA GLU A 199 19.46 -1.18 -11.31
C GLU A 199 18.28 -1.60 -12.20
N LYS A 200 18.36 -2.76 -12.86
CA LYS A 200 17.24 -3.33 -13.61
C LYS A 200 16.05 -3.64 -12.71
N ARG A 201 16.25 -4.27 -11.54
CA ARG A 201 15.17 -4.58 -10.61
C ARG A 201 14.49 -3.30 -10.08
N ILE A 202 15.25 -2.25 -9.79
CA ILE A 202 14.69 -0.94 -9.39
C ILE A 202 13.80 -0.36 -10.50
N ILE A 203 14.21 -0.47 -11.77
CA ILE A 203 13.40 -0.02 -12.91
C ILE A 203 12.09 -0.81 -13.00
N GLU A 204 12.14 -2.13 -12.84
CA GLU A 204 10.96 -2.99 -12.84
C GLU A 204 10.01 -2.63 -11.68
N ILE A 205 10.53 -2.47 -10.46
CA ILE A 205 9.73 -2.05 -9.30
C ILE A 205 9.09 -0.68 -9.54
N ASN A 206 9.80 0.27 -10.17
CA ASN A 206 9.23 1.57 -10.51
C ASN A 206 8.03 1.45 -11.47
N GLN A 207 8.13 0.56 -12.46
CA GLN A 207 7.03 0.29 -13.39
C GLN A 207 5.84 -0.37 -12.67
N GLU A 208 6.11 -1.34 -11.79
CA GLU A 208 5.07 -1.98 -10.97
C GLU A 208 4.35 -0.97 -10.07
N ILE A 209 5.09 -0.11 -9.36
CA ILE A 209 4.54 0.95 -8.51
C ILE A 209 3.73 1.94 -9.36
N ASN A 210 4.26 2.41 -10.49
CA ASN A 210 3.54 3.37 -11.32
C ASN A 210 2.22 2.79 -11.85
N ASN A 211 2.23 1.53 -12.34
CA ASN A 211 1.01 0.86 -12.76
C ASN A 211 -0.01 0.76 -11.62
N LEU A 212 0.46 0.40 -10.42
CA LEU A 212 -0.38 0.33 -9.22
C LEU A 212 -1.03 1.68 -8.89
N ILE A 213 -0.24 2.75 -8.88
CA ILE A 213 -0.72 4.11 -8.60
C ILE A 213 -1.71 4.58 -9.66
N THR A 214 -1.45 4.33 -10.93
CA THR A 214 -2.39 4.68 -12.01
C THR A 214 -3.73 3.96 -11.83
N LYS A 215 -3.72 2.66 -11.50
CA LYS A 215 -4.96 1.92 -11.21
C LYS A 215 -5.75 2.54 -10.05
N MET A 216 -5.06 2.89 -8.94
CA MET A 216 -5.68 3.53 -7.79
C MET A 216 -6.32 4.88 -8.15
N GLN A 217 -5.59 5.72 -8.89
CA GLN A 217 -6.09 7.03 -9.33
C GLN A 217 -7.31 6.90 -10.24
N LEU A 218 -7.29 5.94 -11.17
CA LEU A 218 -8.45 5.66 -12.04
C LEU A 218 -9.66 5.19 -11.23
N LYS A 219 -9.47 4.29 -10.25
CA LYS A 219 -10.56 3.83 -9.37
C LYS A 219 -11.18 4.98 -8.57
N ASN A 220 -10.36 5.80 -7.92
CA ASN A 220 -10.84 7.00 -7.21
C ASN A 220 -11.58 7.96 -8.14
N LYS A 221 -11.07 8.14 -9.37
CA LYS A 221 -11.71 9.01 -10.35
C LYS A 221 -13.07 8.48 -10.80
N ILE A 222 -13.18 7.16 -10.99
CA ILE A 222 -14.44 6.49 -11.33
C ILE A 222 -15.46 6.63 -10.19
N GLU A 223 -15.03 6.48 -8.93
CA GLU A 223 -15.89 6.65 -7.76
C GLU A 223 -16.40 8.10 -7.65
N ALA A 224 -15.50 9.08 -7.70
CA ALA A 224 -15.88 10.50 -7.69
C ALA A 224 -16.83 10.87 -8.85
N LEU A 225 -16.55 10.38 -10.07
CA LEU A 225 -17.45 10.61 -11.21
C LEU A 225 -18.81 9.93 -11.01
N THR A 226 -18.89 8.82 -10.28
CA THR A 226 -20.17 8.16 -9.97
C THR A 226 -21.01 9.03 -9.05
N GLU A 227 -20.40 9.60 -8.01
CA GLU A 227 -21.06 10.54 -7.10
C GLU A 227 -21.50 11.82 -7.84
N ASP A 228 -20.63 12.40 -8.67
CA ASP A 228 -20.94 13.58 -9.48
C ASP A 228 -22.14 13.33 -10.41
N ILE A 229 -22.21 12.16 -11.07
CA ILE A 229 -23.33 11.76 -11.96
C ILE A 229 -24.65 11.64 -11.18
N GLU A 230 -24.62 11.15 -9.95
CA GLU A 230 -25.82 11.00 -9.10
C GLU A 230 -26.34 12.35 -8.60
N MET A 231 -25.44 13.31 -8.34
CA MET A 231 -25.79 14.65 -7.86
C MET A 231 -26.13 15.65 -8.97
N GLU A 232 -25.61 15.45 -10.18
CA GLU A 232 -25.76 16.39 -11.29
C GLU A 232 -27.19 16.42 -11.85
N LYS A 233 -27.70 17.65 -12.03
CA LYS A 233 -29.04 17.93 -12.53
C LYS A 233 -29.02 18.43 -13.98
N ASP A 234 -27.91 19.03 -14.43
CA ASP A 234 -27.73 19.41 -15.81
C ASP A 234 -27.40 18.19 -16.68
N GLU A 235 -28.29 17.86 -17.60
CA GLU A 235 -28.17 16.65 -18.41
C GLU A 235 -26.93 16.70 -19.33
N ALA A 236 -26.56 17.87 -19.85
CA ALA A 236 -25.39 17.99 -20.71
C ALA A 236 -24.08 17.71 -19.94
N LEU A 237 -23.95 18.27 -18.74
CA LEU A 237 -22.81 18.04 -17.85
C LEU A 237 -22.78 16.60 -17.33
N LYS A 238 -23.93 16.02 -17.00
CA LYS A 238 -24.06 14.63 -16.61
C LYS A 238 -23.56 13.66 -17.69
N GLN A 239 -23.92 13.90 -18.95
CA GLN A 239 -23.42 13.09 -20.07
C GLN A 239 -21.90 13.23 -20.26
N LEU A 240 -21.32 14.41 -19.99
CA LEU A 240 -19.86 14.58 -19.98
C LEU A 240 -19.19 13.75 -18.88
N PHE A 241 -19.76 13.71 -17.67
CA PHE A 241 -19.24 12.88 -16.58
C PHE A 241 -19.35 11.38 -16.89
N ILE A 242 -20.47 10.93 -17.47
CA ILE A 242 -20.65 9.53 -17.91
C ILE A 242 -19.56 9.16 -18.93
N LYS A 243 -19.37 9.97 -19.97
CA LYS A 243 -18.35 9.72 -20.99
C LYS A 243 -16.93 9.69 -20.40
N HIS A 244 -16.64 10.58 -19.46
CA HIS A 244 -15.34 10.58 -18.78
C HIS A 244 -15.16 9.32 -17.94
N LYS A 245 -16.21 8.87 -17.23
CA LYS A 245 -16.18 7.64 -16.44
C LYS A 245 -15.90 6.43 -17.32
N GLU A 246 -16.54 6.33 -18.49
CA GLU A 246 -16.29 5.27 -19.47
C GLU A 246 -14.82 5.26 -19.96
N ILE A 247 -14.24 6.43 -20.24
CA ILE A 247 -12.82 6.54 -20.61
C ILE A 247 -11.93 6.02 -19.48
N CYS A 248 -12.18 6.42 -18.23
CA CYS A 248 -11.42 5.94 -17.09
C CYS A 248 -11.57 4.42 -16.89
N GLN A 249 -12.76 3.85 -17.14
CA GLN A 249 -13.01 2.41 -17.08
C GLN A 249 -12.23 1.65 -18.15
N GLN A 250 -12.24 2.14 -19.40
CA GLN A 250 -11.43 1.55 -20.49
C GLN A 250 -9.93 1.61 -20.19
N GLN A 251 -9.45 2.73 -19.63
CA GLN A 251 -8.07 2.83 -19.18
C GLN A 251 -7.75 1.83 -18.06
N LEU A 252 -8.67 1.62 -17.12
CA LEU A 252 -8.47 0.65 -16.04
C LEU A 252 -8.43 -0.79 -16.56
N GLU A 253 -9.28 -1.13 -17.53
CA GLU A 253 -9.33 -2.45 -18.17
C GLU A 253 -8.04 -2.78 -18.91
N THR A 254 -7.45 -1.81 -19.61
CA THR A 254 -6.18 -2.00 -20.34
C THR A 254 -4.97 -2.19 -19.44
N LEU A 255 -5.07 -1.84 -18.15
CA LEU A 255 -4.00 -2.03 -17.16
C LEU A 255 -4.10 -3.38 -16.42
N ASN A 256 -5.21 -4.11 -16.54
CA ASN A 256 -5.46 -5.40 -15.86
C ASN A 256 -4.95 -6.60 -16.65
#